data_AF-A0A7X5FSL5-F1
#
_entry.id   AF-A0A7X5FSL5-F1
#
_cell.length_a   1.000
_cell.length_b   1.000
_cell.length_c   1.000
_cell.angle_alpha   90.00
_cell.angle_beta   90.00
_cell.angle_gamma   90.00
#
_symmetry.space_group_name_H-M   'P 1'
#
loop_
_entity.id
_entity.type
_entity.pdbx_description
1 polymer ?
#
loop_
_entity_poly.entity_id
_entity_poly.type
_entity_poly.pdbx_seq_one_letter_code
_entity_poly.pdbx_strand_id
1 'polypeptide(L)'
;MNYLLRNIFFIFVFLFLTIDGFFIVDNNFIKIENIEYIFLITIIEIVILSIIAYTTSIKPIRILKKEIALFLTGAQKGESLTVENMNPDVRFVINFFNKSLEILKNFKEEFKAGRILKSEVEFASEIQRHVLKKRTVVVPSIDIVADTKSATEVGGDSYDIIEQGNNYYIYIGDVTGHGVASGFVMMIVNALISGFSKLVESSADILAKTNEIVKPRVKSNILMTLLMIRWNEQEKKMYMTGAGHEYLIVYKASKKKAFKIKSGGVALGMTKNISKILKETQIAVEKDDIVILYTDGITEARNGKLESDMMLGIDRLIEIIEATPTKTAQGIFNNITIELSRFMGYGHRQFDDITLITMHYKGDKVIENDVAPEISTEFITEWNWGG
;
A
#
# COMPACT_ATOMS: atom_id res chain seq x y z
N MET A 1 -24.18 7.03 -8.38
CA MET A 1 -23.77 8.28 -7.68
C MET A 1 -22.90 7.90 -6.49
N ASN A 2 -21.62 8.26 -6.52
CA ASN A 2 -20.65 7.94 -5.45
C ASN A 2 -21.21 8.36 -4.08
N TYR A 3 -21.09 7.53 -3.04
CA TYR A 3 -21.65 7.81 -1.71
C TYR A 3 -21.17 9.17 -1.15
N LEU A 4 -19.90 9.48 -1.39
CA LEU A 4 -19.30 10.77 -1.09
C LEU A 4 -19.93 11.91 -1.89
N LEU A 5 -20.12 11.72 -3.20
CA LEU A 5 -20.79 12.67 -4.09
C LEU A 5 -22.25 12.89 -3.70
N ARG A 6 -22.96 11.87 -3.21
CA ARG A 6 -24.33 12.01 -2.69
C ARG A 6 -24.35 12.85 -1.42
N ASN A 7 -23.45 12.58 -0.46
CA ASN A 7 -23.39 13.34 0.80
C ASN A 7 -22.91 14.78 0.58
N ILE A 8 -21.88 14.98 -0.25
CA ILE A 8 -21.40 16.31 -0.65
C ILE A 8 -22.51 17.05 -1.41
N PHE A 9 -23.22 16.39 -2.33
CA PHE A 9 -24.36 16.98 -3.04
C PHE A 9 -25.48 17.38 -2.08
N PHE A 10 -25.83 16.54 -1.10
CA PHE A 10 -26.82 16.91 -0.08
C PHE A 10 -26.34 18.08 0.78
N ILE A 11 -25.07 18.11 1.18
CA ILE A 11 -24.48 19.23 1.94
C ILE A 11 -24.47 20.50 1.08
N PHE A 12 -24.14 20.41 -0.21
CA PHE A 12 -24.09 21.54 -1.14
C PHE A 12 -25.49 22.07 -1.45
N VAL A 13 -26.46 21.20 -1.74
CA VAL A 13 -27.87 21.58 -1.95
C VAL A 13 -28.43 22.21 -0.68
N PHE A 14 -28.06 21.71 0.50
CA PHE A 14 -28.53 22.24 1.77
C PHE A 14 -27.90 23.60 2.11
N LEU A 15 -26.59 23.79 1.91
CA LEU A 15 -25.90 25.09 2.02
C LEU A 15 -26.40 26.10 0.98
N PHE A 16 -26.71 25.64 -0.24
CA PHE A 16 -27.25 26.50 -1.29
C PHE A 16 -28.66 26.97 -0.93
N LEU A 17 -29.50 26.10 -0.37
CA LEU A 17 -30.84 26.47 0.13
C LEU A 17 -30.79 27.43 1.34
N THR A 18 -29.79 27.33 2.22
CA THR A 18 -29.63 28.25 3.35
C THR A 18 -29.08 29.61 2.90
N ILE A 19 -28.15 29.63 1.93
CA ILE A 19 -27.60 30.87 1.35
C ILE A 19 -28.62 31.57 0.44
N ASP A 20 -29.36 30.84 -0.40
CA ASP A 20 -30.46 31.41 -1.20
C ASP A 20 -31.60 31.89 -0.30
N GLY A 21 -31.89 31.16 0.79
CA GLY A 21 -32.79 31.65 1.84
C GLY A 21 -32.32 32.97 2.44
N PHE A 22 -31.00 33.18 2.58
CA PHE A 22 -30.38 34.42 3.05
C PHE A 22 -30.52 35.56 2.02
N PHE A 23 -30.31 35.28 0.72
CA PHE A 23 -30.43 36.28 -0.36
C PHE A 23 -31.90 36.67 -0.66
N ILE A 24 -32.84 35.73 -0.51
CA ILE A 24 -34.29 36.00 -0.65
C ILE A 24 -34.79 36.90 0.49
N VAL A 25 -34.18 36.79 1.69
CA VAL A 25 -34.48 37.64 2.86
C VAL A 25 -33.99 39.08 2.66
N ASP A 26 -32.85 39.29 1.99
CA ASP A 26 -32.27 40.62 1.77
C ASP A 26 -33.00 41.45 0.69
N ASN A 27 -33.75 40.81 -0.21
CA ASN A 27 -34.31 41.44 -1.43
C ASN A 27 -35.85 41.62 -1.46
N ASN A 28 -36.48 41.96 -0.32
CA ASN A 28 -37.86 42.51 -0.17
C ASN A 28 -39.00 41.62 0.38
N PHE A 29 -38.77 40.60 1.23
CA PHE A 29 -39.93 39.92 1.88
C PHE A 29 -39.87 39.70 3.40
N ILE A 30 -38.72 39.80 4.07
CA ILE A 30 -38.65 39.64 5.53
C ILE A 30 -37.66 40.66 6.10
N LYS A 31 -38.14 41.66 6.86
CA LYS A 31 -37.24 42.55 7.62
C LYS A 31 -36.43 41.68 8.59
N ILE A 32 -35.10 41.82 8.57
CA ILE A 32 -34.16 41.13 9.45
C ILE A 32 -34.28 41.71 10.88
N GLU A 33 -35.42 41.51 11.53
CA GLU A 33 -35.62 41.86 12.95
C GLU A 33 -35.21 40.69 13.88
N ASN A 34 -34.81 39.55 13.31
CA ASN A 34 -34.73 38.26 14.00
C ASN A 34 -33.41 37.51 13.72
N ILE A 35 -32.27 38.21 13.79
CA ILE A 35 -30.92 37.64 13.56
C ILE A 35 -30.59 36.48 14.52
N GLU A 36 -31.22 36.47 15.70
CA GLU A 36 -31.09 35.40 16.70
C GLU A 36 -31.56 34.05 16.17
N TYR A 37 -32.58 34.01 15.31
CA TYR A 37 -33.11 32.76 14.74
C TYR A 37 -32.16 32.15 13.70
N ILE A 38 -31.50 32.99 12.90
CA ILE A 38 -30.49 32.53 11.93
C ILE A 38 -29.29 31.93 12.68
N PHE A 39 -28.87 32.58 13.76
CA PHE A 39 -27.79 32.08 14.60
C PHE A 39 -28.15 30.72 15.24
N LEU A 40 -29.39 30.58 15.72
CA LEU A 40 -29.89 29.33 16.28
C LEU A 40 -29.92 28.18 15.25
N ILE A 41 -30.40 28.46 14.03
CA ILE A 41 -30.43 27.48 12.94
C ILE A 41 -29.01 27.03 12.57
N THR A 42 -28.08 27.99 12.43
CA THR A 42 -26.68 27.69 12.12
C THR A 42 -26.02 26.81 13.20
N ILE A 43 -26.31 27.07 14.48
CA ILE A 43 -25.82 26.23 15.59
C ILE A 43 -26.37 24.81 15.48
N ILE A 44 -27.67 24.66 15.21
CA ILE A 44 -28.31 23.34 15.05
C ILE A 44 -27.69 22.58 13.89
N GLU A 45 -27.40 23.25 12.77
CA GLU A 45 -26.73 22.66 11.60
C GLU A 45 -25.32 22.18 11.93
N ILE A 46 -24.52 23.00 12.62
CA ILE A 46 -23.17 22.61 13.06
C ILE A 46 -23.24 21.38 13.97
N VAL A 47 -24.22 21.33 14.88
CA VAL A 47 -24.41 20.17 15.77
C VAL A 47 -24.79 18.91 14.97
N ILE A 48 -25.71 19.02 14.00
CA ILE A 48 -26.10 17.90 13.15
C ILE A 48 -24.91 17.41 12.31
N LEU A 49 -24.17 18.31 11.67
CA LEU A 49 -22.96 17.97 10.91
C LEU A 49 -21.89 17.34 11.79
N SER A 50 -21.73 17.84 13.03
CA SER A 50 -20.80 17.27 14.01
C SER A 50 -21.21 15.86 14.43
N ILE A 51 -22.50 15.59 14.63
CA ILE A 51 -23.03 14.25 14.94
C ILE A 51 -22.85 13.31 13.74
N ILE A 52 -23.13 13.77 12.52
CA ILE A 52 -22.92 12.98 11.29
C ILE A 52 -21.43 12.66 11.12
N ALA A 53 -20.54 13.65 11.23
CA ALA A 53 -19.09 13.44 11.16
C ALA A 53 -18.60 12.48 12.26
N TYR A 54 -19.13 12.64 13.48
CA TYR A 54 -18.80 11.78 14.61
C TYR A 54 -19.22 10.32 14.36
N THR A 55 -20.44 10.09 13.88
CA THR A 55 -20.98 8.74 13.66
C THR A 55 -20.42 8.05 12.42
N THR A 56 -20.14 8.79 11.36
CA THR A 56 -19.66 8.23 10.08
C THR A 56 -18.15 8.09 10.01
N SER A 57 -17.39 8.95 10.69
CA SER A 57 -15.93 9.00 10.56
C SER A 57 -15.20 8.71 11.87
N ILE A 58 -15.58 9.35 12.98
CA ILE A 58 -14.79 9.30 14.23
C ILE A 58 -15.07 8.01 15.04
N LYS A 59 -16.34 7.68 15.27
CA LYS A 59 -16.77 6.50 16.05
C LYS A 59 -16.22 5.19 15.46
N PRO A 60 -16.27 4.94 14.14
CA PRO A 60 -15.72 3.72 13.56
C PRO A 60 -14.20 3.61 13.72
N ILE A 61 -13.45 4.70 13.53
CA ILE A 61 -11.99 4.72 13.76
C ILE A 61 -11.67 4.42 15.24
N ARG A 62 -12.48 4.93 16.17
CA ARG A 62 -12.29 4.72 17.61
C ARG A 62 -12.62 3.28 18.03
N ILE A 63 -13.63 2.66 17.42
CA ILE A 63 -13.96 1.24 17.61
C ILE A 63 -12.88 0.37 16.98
N LEU A 64 -12.44 0.66 15.75
CA LEU A 64 -11.32 0.00 15.10
C LEU A 64 -10.05 0.06 15.96
N LYS A 65 -9.77 1.21 16.59
CA LYS A 65 -8.65 1.34 17.54
C LYS A 65 -8.76 0.40 18.74
N LYS A 66 -9.98 0.19 19.25
CA LYS A 66 -10.25 -0.70 20.40
C LYS A 66 -10.21 -2.18 20.00
N GLU A 67 -10.80 -2.54 18.87
CA GLU A 67 -10.80 -3.89 18.29
C GLU A 67 -9.39 -4.35 17.92
N ILE A 68 -8.59 -3.50 17.25
CA ILE A 68 -7.19 -3.81 16.95
C ILE A 68 -6.39 -3.95 18.26
N ALA A 69 -6.67 -3.13 19.30
CA ALA A 69 -6.01 -3.27 20.59
C ALA A 69 -6.40 -4.57 21.33
N LEU A 70 -7.66 -5.01 21.23
CA LEU A 70 -8.15 -6.29 21.76
C LEU A 70 -7.55 -7.47 20.98
N PHE A 71 -7.42 -7.35 19.66
CA PHE A 71 -6.74 -8.29 18.76
C PHE A 71 -5.26 -8.49 19.14
N LEU A 72 -4.52 -7.40 19.36
CA LEU A 72 -3.09 -7.44 19.71
C LEU A 72 -2.80 -7.93 21.13
N THR A 73 -3.79 -7.87 22.01
CA THR A 73 -3.67 -8.32 23.41
C THR A 73 -4.25 -9.72 23.64
N GLY A 74 -4.85 -10.34 22.62
CA GLY A 74 -5.48 -11.66 22.71
C GLY A 74 -6.78 -11.69 23.54
N ALA A 75 -7.29 -10.53 23.96
CA ALA A 75 -8.50 -10.41 24.79
C ALA A 75 -9.75 -10.50 23.90
N GLN A 76 -10.33 -11.71 23.80
CA GLN A 76 -11.54 -11.97 23.03
C GLN A 76 -12.80 -11.50 23.78
N LYS A 77 -13.25 -10.28 23.48
CA LYS A 77 -14.62 -9.80 23.73
C LYS A 77 -14.96 -8.68 22.75
N GLY A 78 -15.44 -9.05 21.57
CA GLY A 78 -15.96 -8.11 20.56
C GLY A 78 -17.18 -8.72 19.86
N GLU A 79 -18.28 -7.98 19.81
CA GLU A 79 -19.44 -8.29 18.97
C GLU A 79 -19.03 -8.26 17.50
N SER A 80 -19.63 -9.09 16.63
CA SER A 80 -19.37 -8.97 15.19
C SER A 80 -19.77 -7.56 14.74
N LEU A 81 -18.81 -6.80 14.20
CA LEU A 81 -19.08 -5.44 13.74
C LEU A 81 -20.10 -5.52 12.60
N THR A 82 -21.34 -5.09 12.83
CA THR A 82 -22.36 -4.98 11.77
C THR A 82 -22.03 -3.74 10.92
N VAL A 83 -21.61 -4.00 9.69
CA VAL A 83 -20.97 -3.01 8.81
C VAL A 83 -21.96 -2.32 7.86
N GLU A 84 -23.25 -2.63 7.97
CA GLU A 84 -24.27 -2.28 6.98
C GLU A 84 -24.44 -0.76 6.77
N ASN A 85 -24.24 0.04 7.81
CA ASN A 85 -24.44 1.50 7.77
C ASN A 85 -23.14 2.32 7.71
N MET A 86 -21.99 1.69 7.44
CA MET A 86 -20.69 2.38 7.40
C MET A 86 -20.29 2.76 5.96
N ASN A 87 -19.45 3.79 5.84
CA ASN A 87 -18.77 4.12 4.59
C ASN A 87 -18.11 2.84 4.00
N PRO A 88 -18.28 2.55 2.69
CA PRO A 88 -17.63 1.44 1.99
C PRO A 88 -16.14 1.22 2.32
N ASP A 89 -15.40 2.28 2.65
CA ASP A 89 -13.95 2.22 2.88
C ASP A 89 -13.58 1.75 4.30
N VAL A 90 -14.33 2.21 5.31
CA VAL A 90 -14.26 1.66 6.67
C VAL A 90 -14.77 0.22 6.67
N ARG A 91 -15.77 -0.05 5.82
CA ARG A 91 -16.31 -1.40 5.62
C ARG A 91 -15.26 -2.35 5.05
N PHE A 92 -14.37 -1.91 4.17
CA PHE A 92 -13.28 -2.76 3.67
C PHE A 92 -12.30 -3.15 4.78
N VAL A 93 -11.81 -2.18 5.56
CA VAL A 93 -10.87 -2.45 6.66
C VAL A 93 -11.54 -3.34 7.72
N ILE A 94 -12.79 -3.03 8.10
CA ILE A 94 -13.55 -3.85 9.03
C ILE A 94 -13.85 -5.24 8.46
N ASN A 95 -14.16 -5.38 7.17
CA ASN A 95 -14.35 -6.69 6.53
C ASN A 95 -13.04 -7.48 6.49
N PHE A 96 -11.92 -6.84 6.21
CA PHE A 96 -10.59 -7.46 6.28
C PHE A 96 -10.31 -7.98 7.70
N PHE A 97 -10.56 -7.17 8.73
CA PHE A 97 -10.40 -7.58 10.12
C PHE A 97 -11.41 -8.67 10.52
N ASN A 98 -12.70 -8.52 10.20
CA ASN A 98 -13.73 -9.52 10.47
C ASN A 98 -13.41 -10.85 9.79
N LYS A 99 -12.94 -10.83 8.53
CA LYS A 99 -12.54 -12.04 7.81
C LYS A 99 -11.30 -12.67 8.42
N SER A 100 -10.31 -11.87 8.81
CA SER A 100 -9.12 -12.35 9.52
C SER A 100 -9.49 -12.98 10.87
N LEU A 101 -10.43 -12.37 11.61
CA LEU A 101 -10.96 -12.88 12.87
C LEU A 101 -11.80 -14.16 12.68
N GLU A 102 -12.59 -14.26 11.62
CA GLU A 102 -13.37 -15.45 11.26
C GLU A 102 -12.43 -16.62 10.93
N ILE A 103 -11.42 -16.39 10.09
CA ILE A 103 -10.41 -17.39 9.73
C ILE A 103 -9.67 -17.87 10.99
N LEU A 104 -9.27 -16.94 11.88
CA LEU A 104 -8.66 -17.28 13.18
C LEU A 104 -9.59 -18.05 14.14
N LYS A 105 -10.90 -17.73 14.14
CA LYS A 105 -11.89 -18.44 14.96
C LYS A 105 -12.08 -19.87 14.48
N ASN A 106 -12.25 -20.06 13.17
CA ASN A 106 -12.38 -21.38 12.56
C ASN A 106 -11.13 -22.23 12.86
N PHE A 107 -9.92 -21.64 12.76
CA PHE A 107 -8.69 -22.30 13.18
C PHE A 107 -8.71 -22.73 14.65
N LYS A 108 -9.07 -21.83 15.58
CA LYS A 108 -9.12 -22.17 17.01
C LYS A 108 -10.10 -23.28 17.32
N GLU A 109 -11.23 -23.33 16.60
CA GLU A 109 -12.23 -24.39 16.73
C GLU A 109 -11.76 -25.72 16.13
N GLU A 110 -11.13 -25.70 14.95
CA GLU A 110 -10.53 -26.87 14.32
C GLU A 110 -9.35 -27.43 15.14
N PHE A 111 -8.53 -26.56 15.74
CA PHE A 111 -7.42 -26.91 16.62
C PHE A 111 -7.94 -27.61 17.89
N LYS A 112 -8.96 -27.02 18.53
CA LYS A 112 -9.64 -27.63 19.68
C LYS A 112 -10.33 -28.95 19.34
N ALA A 113 -10.82 -29.09 18.11
CA ALA A 113 -11.43 -30.32 17.61
C ALA A 113 -10.39 -31.39 17.23
N GLY A 114 -9.09 -31.11 17.37
CA GLY A 114 -8.00 -32.03 17.00
C GLY A 114 -7.91 -32.31 15.50
N ARG A 115 -8.52 -31.46 14.65
CA ARG A 115 -8.58 -31.66 13.19
C ARG A 115 -7.44 -30.98 12.43
N ILE A 116 -6.57 -30.26 13.12
CA ILE A 116 -5.45 -29.55 12.51
C ILE A 116 -4.20 -30.44 12.49
N LEU A 117 -3.79 -30.83 11.29
CA LEU A 117 -2.45 -31.35 10.97
C LEU A 117 -1.51 -30.27 10.41
N LYS A 118 -2.04 -29.10 10.02
CA LYS A 118 -1.28 -27.96 9.46
C LYS A 118 -0.58 -27.15 10.56
N SER A 119 0.67 -26.76 10.36
CA SER A 119 1.39 -25.88 11.29
C SER A 119 0.76 -24.47 11.37
N GLU A 120 0.99 -23.73 12.47
CA GLU A 120 0.57 -22.32 12.61
C GLU A 120 1.08 -21.44 11.44
N VAL A 121 2.23 -21.82 10.89
CA VAL A 121 2.92 -21.17 9.79
C VAL A 121 2.19 -21.38 8.46
N GLU A 122 1.79 -22.62 8.14
CA GLU A 122 1.02 -22.93 6.92
C GLU A 122 -0.30 -22.15 6.87
N PHE A 123 -0.94 -21.99 8.02
CA PHE A 123 -2.19 -21.27 8.14
C PHE A 123 -2.02 -19.76 7.93
N ALA A 124 -1.02 -19.15 8.58
CA ALA A 124 -0.70 -17.74 8.35
C ALA A 124 -0.34 -17.47 6.88
N SER A 125 0.36 -18.40 6.23
CA SER A 125 0.67 -18.37 4.81
C SER A 125 -0.59 -18.40 3.94
N GLU A 126 -1.57 -19.23 4.31
CA GLU A 126 -2.86 -19.30 3.61
C GLU A 126 -3.68 -18.01 3.73
N ILE A 127 -3.70 -17.39 4.92
CA ILE A 127 -4.32 -16.08 5.13
C ILE A 127 -3.62 -15.03 4.25
N GLN A 128 -2.29 -14.97 4.31
CA GLN A 128 -1.49 -14.00 3.57
C GLN A 128 -1.76 -14.12 2.07
N ARG A 129 -1.77 -15.33 1.50
CA ARG A 129 -2.12 -15.55 0.08
C ARG A 129 -3.52 -15.06 -0.27
N HIS A 130 -4.52 -15.31 0.59
CA HIS A 130 -5.89 -14.87 0.31
C HIS A 130 -6.06 -13.35 0.39
N VAL A 131 -5.39 -12.73 1.36
CA VAL A 131 -5.45 -11.29 1.59
C VAL A 131 -4.66 -10.52 0.53
N LEU A 132 -3.51 -11.05 0.11
CA LEU A 132 -2.65 -10.46 -0.91
C LEU A 132 -3.05 -10.88 -2.33
N LYS A 133 -4.25 -11.44 -2.56
CA LYS A 133 -4.73 -11.67 -3.94
C LYS A 133 -4.79 -10.33 -4.67
N LYS A 134 -3.80 -10.09 -5.53
CA LYS A 134 -3.62 -8.82 -6.21
C LYS A 134 -4.60 -8.74 -7.37
N ARG A 135 -5.25 -7.59 -7.50
CA ARG A 135 -6.01 -7.26 -8.70
C ARG A 135 -5.03 -6.75 -9.73
N THR A 136 -5.22 -7.14 -10.99
CA THR A 136 -4.47 -6.53 -12.09
C THR A 136 -4.89 -5.06 -12.21
N VAL A 137 -3.96 -4.15 -11.92
CA VAL A 137 -4.13 -2.72 -12.15
C VAL A 137 -3.30 -2.35 -13.36
N VAL A 138 -3.96 -1.82 -14.39
CA VAL A 138 -3.30 -1.36 -15.61
C VAL A 138 -3.05 0.13 -15.51
N VAL A 139 -1.78 0.53 -15.63
CA VAL A 139 -1.40 1.95 -15.73
C VAL A 139 -1.20 2.28 -17.21
N PRO A 140 -2.02 3.13 -17.84
CA PRO A 140 -2.02 3.27 -19.30
C PRO A 140 -0.65 3.61 -19.89
N SER A 141 0.07 4.55 -19.27
CA SER A 141 1.36 5.01 -19.77
C SER A 141 2.59 4.30 -19.20
N ILE A 142 2.41 3.33 -18.30
CA ILE A 142 3.51 2.61 -17.64
C ILE A 142 3.30 1.09 -17.74
N ASP A 143 4.28 0.38 -18.30
CA ASP A 143 4.34 -1.08 -18.15
C ASP A 143 4.95 -1.42 -16.80
N ILE A 144 4.27 -2.25 -16.02
CA ILE A 144 4.72 -2.66 -14.69
C ILE A 144 4.84 -4.17 -14.63
N VAL A 145 6.00 -4.65 -14.18
CA VAL A 145 6.22 -6.06 -13.82
C VAL A 145 6.68 -6.09 -12.37
N ALA A 146 5.98 -6.89 -11.56
CA ALA A 146 6.24 -6.98 -10.13
C ALA A 146 6.11 -8.43 -9.67
N ASP A 147 7.01 -8.86 -8.79
CA ASP A 147 6.91 -10.16 -8.13
C ASP A 147 7.59 -10.15 -6.76
N THR A 148 7.24 -11.13 -5.94
CA THR A 148 7.85 -11.38 -4.63
C THR A 148 8.08 -12.88 -4.44
N LYS A 149 9.24 -13.22 -3.90
CA LYS A 149 9.61 -14.58 -3.50
C LYS A 149 9.97 -14.56 -2.02
N SER A 150 9.17 -15.22 -1.20
CA SER A 150 9.44 -15.29 0.24
C SER A 150 10.54 -16.31 0.57
N ALA A 151 11.37 -16.00 1.58
CA ALA A 151 12.40 -16.91 2.10
C ALA A 151 11.82 -17.98 3.04
N THR A 152 10.65 -17.69 3.62
CA THR A 152 9.89 -18.59 4.49
C THR A 152 8.45 -18.70 3.98
N GLU A 153 7.64 -19.55 4.61
CA GLU A 153 6.24 -19.74 4.23
C GLU A 153 5.40 -18.47 4.43
N VAL A 154 5.82 -17.53 5.29
CA VAL A 154 5.15 -16.24 5.53
C VAL A 154 6.15 -15.11 5.40
N GLY A 155 6.03 -14.34 4.32
CA GLY A 155 6.93 -13.21 4.07
C GLY A 155 6.61 -11.97 4.93
N GLY A 156 7.65 -11.20 5.25
CA GLY A 156 7.57 -9.84 5.77
C GLY A 156 7.49 -8.77 4.66
N ASP A 157 7.94 -9.13 3.45
CA ASP A 157 7.90 -8.25 2.28
C ASP A 157 6.47 -7.95 1.80
N SER A 158 6.32 -6.75 1.24
CA SER A 158 5.07 -6.27 0.66
C SER A 158 5.31 -5.54 -0.64
N TYR A 159 4.40 -5.72 -1.58
CA TYR A 159 4.18 -4.76 -2.65
C TYR A 159 2.71 -4.68 -3.04
N ASP A 160 2.27 -3.52 -3.53
CA ASP A 160 0.93 -3.37 -4.10
C ASP A 160 0.88 -2.22 -5.11
N ILE A 161 -0.15 -2.24 -5.96
CA ILE A 161 -0.46 -1.22 -6.96
C ILE A 161 -1.92 -0.80 -6.73
N ILE A 162 -2.14 0.45 -6.37
CA ILE A 162 -3.46 0.98 -6.01
C ILE A 162 -3.84 2.12 -6.95
N GLU A 163 -4.95 1.96 -7.65
CA GLU A 163 -5.55 3.01 -8.48
C GLU A 163 -6.55 3.85 -7.68
N GLN A 164 -6.45 5.17 -7.79
CA GLN A 164 -7.39 6.13 -7.24
C GLN A 164 -7.53 7.36 -8.15
N GLY A 165 -8.56 7.37 -8.98
CA GLY A 165 -8.75 8.43 -9.97
C GLY A 165 -7.59 8.46 -10.97
N ASN A 166 -6.91 9.59 -11.09
CA ASN A 166 -5.72 9.71 -11.95
C ASN A 166 -4.41 9.35 -11.24
N ASN A 167 -4.46 8.99 -9.96
CA ASN A 167 -3.28 8.63 -9.18
C ASN A 167 -3.15 7.11 -9.06
N TYR A 168 -1.95 6.60 -9.33
CA TYR A 168 -1.55 5.22 -9.11
C TYR A 168 -0.47 5.20 -8.04
N TYR A 169 -0.70 4.47 -6.94
CA TYR A 169 0.26 4.28 -5.86
C TYR A 169 0.91 2.92 -6.01
N ILE A 170 2.22 2.90 -6.18
CA ILE A 170 3.03 1.69 -6.29
C ILE A 170 3.99 1.70 -5.11
N TYR A 171 4.02 0.66 -4.31
CA TYR A 171 4.97 0.61 -3.20
C TYR A 171 5.58 -0.77 -3.01
N ILE A 172 6.75 -0.77 -2.39
CA ILE A 172 7.34 -1.92 -1.72
C ILE A 172 7.56 -1.59 -0.25
N GLY A 173 7.63 -2.61 0.59
CA GLY A 173 8.12 -2.45 1.95
C GLY A 173 8.54 -3.78 2.55
N ASP A 174 9.41 -3.69 3.54
CA ASP A 174 9.94 -4.83 4.28
C ASP A 174 9.71 -4.61 5.77
N VAL A 175 9.22 -5.65 6.45
CA VAL A 175 9.01 -5.67 7.90
C VAL A 175 10.17 -6.39 8.56
N THR A 176 10.75 -5.78 9.61
CA THR A 176 11.84 -6.39 10.37
C THR A 176 11.52 -7.82 10.82
N GLY A 177 12.31 -8.77 10.32
CA GLY A 177 12.21 -10.20 10.60
C GLY A 177 11.18 -10.92 9.71
N HIS A 178 11.23 -12.25 9.69
CA HIS A 178 10.37 -13.08 8.85
C HIS A 178 9.39 -13.94 9.67
N GLY A 179 8.35 -14.46 9.03
CA GLY A 179 7.36 -15.34 9.62
C GLY A 179 6.06 -14.67 10.03
N VAL A 180 5.29 -15.35 10.90
CA VAL A 180 3.89 -15.00 11.18
C VAL A 180 3.70 -13.58 11.70
N ALA A 181 4.56 -13.13 12.63
CA ALA A 181 4.42 -11.81 13.24
C ALA A 181 4.69 -10.65 12.25
N SER A 182 5.71 -10.76 11.40
CA SER A 182 6.01 -9.74 10.40
C SER A 182 4.99 -9.74 9.28
N GLY A 183 4.56 -10.93 8.81
CA GLY A 183 3.47 -11.07 7.85
C GLY A 183 2.17 -10.40 8.31
N PHE A 184 1.81 -10.52 9.59
CA PHE A 184 0.63 -9.81 10.13
C PHE A 184 0.78 -8.28 10.10
N VAL A 185 1.95 -7.75 10.48
CA VAL A 185 2.19 -6.30 10.45
C VAL A 185 2.15 -5.78 9.01
N MET A 186 2.78 -6.49 8.08
CA MET A 186 2.72 -6.20 6.66
C MET A 186 1.26 -6.12 6.17
N MET A 187 0.42 -7.11 6.51
CA MET A 187 -0.98 -7.11 6.08
C MET A 187 -1.78 -5.92 6.65
N ILE A 188 -1.53 -5.55 7.92
CA ILE A 188 -2.15 -4.37 8.54
C ILE A 188 -1.73 -3.10 7.78
N VAL A 189 -0.44 -2.97 7.45
CA VAL A 189 0.07 -1.81 6.70
C VAL A 189 -0.57 -1.73 5.33
N ASN A 190 -0.66 -2.85 4.58
CA ASN A 190 -1.29 -2.87 3.26
C ASN A 190 -2.76 -2.43 3.32
N ALA A 191 -3.52 -2.94 4.28
CA ALA A 191 -4.92 -2.57 4.46
C ALA A 191 -5.09 -1.07 4.79
N LEU A 192 -4.19 -0.53 5.61
CA LEU A 192 -4.21 0.89 5.98
C LEU A 192 -3.82 1.79 4.80
N ILE A 193 -2.77 1.45 4.06
CA ILE A 193 -2.35 2.19 2.87
C ILE A 193 -3.47 2.22 1.83
N SER A 194 -4.07 1.07 1.53
CA SER A 194 -5.21 0.96 0.61
C SER A 194 -6.43 1.76 1.09
N GLY A 195 -6.66 1.83 2.40
CA GLY A 195 -7.72 2.68 2.96
C GLY A 195 -7.41 4.18 2.87
N PHE A 196 -6.19 4.59 3.19
CA PHE A 196 -5.79 6.00 3.23
C PHE A 196 -5.55 6.60 1.85
N SER A 197 -5.11 5.81 0.86
CA SER A 197 -4.92 6.28 -0.52
C SER A 197 -6.21 6.80 -1.17
N LYS A 198 -7.37 6.39 -0.66
CA LYS A 198 -8.68 6.89 -1.09
C LYS A 198 -9.07 8.20 -0.42
N LEU A 199 -8.46 8.54 0.72
CA LEU A 199 -8.83 9.67 1.56
C LEU A 199 -7.91 10.87 1.37
N VAL A 200 -6.64 10.61 1.06
CA VAL A 200 -5.62 11.64 0.85
C VAL A 200 -4.78 11.30 -0.37
N GLU A 201 -4.37 12.33 -1.10
CA GLU A 201 -3.57 12.14 -2.32
C GLU A 201 -2.06 12.02 -2.03
N SER A 202 -1.56 12.75 -1.04
CA SER A 202 -0.13 12.76 -0.71
C SER A 202 0.31 11.41 -0.15
N SER A 203 1.30 10.79 -0.80
CA SER A 203 1.90 9.54 -0.31
C SER A 203 2.54 9.70 1.07
N ALA A 204 3.06 10.89 1.40
CA ALA A 204 3.54 11.20 2.74
C ALA A 204 2.43 11.20 3.79
N ASP A 205 1.24 11.70 3.47
CA ASP A 205 0.09 11.71 4.39
C ASP A 205 -0.48 10.30 4.61
N ILE A 206 -0.53 9.49 3.56
CA ILE A 206 -0.92 8.07 3.62
C ILE A 206 -0.03 7.34 4.63
N LEU A 207 1.29 7.47 4.48
CA LEU A 207 2.26 6.80 5.34
C LEU A 207 2.27 7.36 6.77
N ALA A 208 2.11 8.68 6.94
CA ALA A 208 1.99 9.29 8.26
C ALA A 208 0.78 8.76 9.04
N LYS A 209 -0.41 8.74 8.41
CA LYS A 209 -1.64 8.20 9.01
C LYS A 209 -1.54 6.70 9.28
N THR A 210 -0.87 5.95 8.40
CA THR A 210 -0.57 4.54 8.61
C THR A 210 0.28 4.35 9.87
N ASN A 211 1.35 5.12 10.03
CA ASN A 211 2.22 5.05 11.21
C ASN A 211 1.49 5.42 12.51
N GLU A 212 0.58 6.40 12.51
CA GLU A 212 -0.23 6.76 13.67
C GLU A 212 -1.07 5.59 14.20
N ILE A 213 -1.47 4.68 13.32
CA ILE A 213 -2.18 3.46 13.68
C ILE A 213 -1.21 2.34 14.06
N VAL A 214 -0.16 2.12 13.28
CA VAL A 214 0.76 0.99 13.49
C VAL A 214 1.61 1.18 14.75
N LYS A 215 2.25 2.35 14.94
CA LYS A 215 3.26 2.56 15.99
C LYS A 215 2.78 2.22 17.42
N PRO A 216 1.57 2.63 17.88
CA PRO A 216 1.13 2.33 19.25
C PRO A 216 0.74 0.86 19.48
N ARG A 217 0.77 0.05 18.42
CA ARG A 217 0.13 -1.26 18.34
C ARG A 217 1.13 -2.39 18.06
N VAL A 218 2.26 -2.08 17.44
CA VAL A 218 3.36 -3.03 17.25
C VAL A 218 4.41 -2.89 18.34
N LYS A 219 5.12 -3.98 18.64
CA LYS A 219 6.25 -3.96 19.57
C LYS A 219 7.32 -2.99 19.07
N SER A 220 8.11 -2.42 19.98
CA SER A 220 9.12 -1.41 19.64
C SER A 220 10.21 -1.87 18.69
N ASN A 221 10.41 -3.18 18.55
CA ASN A 221 11.39 -3.80 17.66
C ASN A 221 10.82 -4.22 16.29
N ILE A 222 9.52 -4.04 16.03
CA ILE A 222 8.92 -4.31 14.72
C ILE A 222 8.78 -2.99 13.98
N LEU A 223 9.52 -2.86 12.90
CA LEU A 223 9.53 -1.71 12.01
C LEU A 223 9.18 -2.17 10.60
N MET A 224 8.68 -1.24 9.77
CA MET A 224 8.51 -1.51 8.35
C MET A 224 9.15 -0.39 7.55
N THR A 225 10.15 -0.74 6.72
CA THR A 225 10.65 0.17 5.69
C THR A 225 9.65 0.20 4.54
N LEU A 226 9.50 1.34 3.88
CA LEU A 226 8.58 1.45 2.76
C LEU A 226 9.08 2.49 1.75
N LEU A 227 8.92 2.19 0.47
CA LEU A 227 9.14 3.12 -0.63
C LEU A 227 7.88 3.19 -1.49
N MET A 228 7.25 4.36 -1.54
CA MET A 228 6.01 4.58 -2.29
C MET A 228 6.24 5.56 -3.43
N ILE A 229 5.78 5.16 -4.61
CA ILE A 229 5.65 5.99 -5.80
C ILE A 229 4.18 6.37 -5.97
N ARG A 230 3.92 7.65 -6.23
CA ARG A 230 2.64 8.14 -6.73
C ARG A 230 2.85 8.60 -8.16
N TRP A 231 2.20 7.94 -9.11
CA TRP A 231 2.15 8.34 -10.50
C TRP A 231 0.81 9.02 -10.80
N ASN A 232 0.84 10.26 -11.24
CA ASN A 232 -0.35 10.95 -11.74
C ASN A 232 -0.42 10.82 -13.26
N GLU A 233 -1.38 10.05 -13.75
CA GLU A 233 -1.55 9.71 -15.17
C GLU A 233 -1.98 10.91 -16.02
N GLN A 234 -2.67 11.89 -15.43
CA GLN A 234 -3.08 13.11 -16.13
C GLN A 234 -1.92 14.09 -16.27
N GLU A 235 -1.15 14.30 -15.21
CA GLU A 235 -0.02 15.23 -15.19
C GLU A 235 1.28 14.62 -15.74
N LYS A 236 1.34 13.30 -15.88
CA LYS A 236 2.56 12.52 -16.19
C LYS A 236 3.70 12.83 -15.22
N LYS A 237 3.35 12.99 -13.94
CA LYS A 237 4.33 13.28 -12.88
C LYS A 237 4.43 12.12 -11.93
N MET A 238 5.68 11.79 -11.61
CA MET A 238 6.02 10.79 -10.62
C MET A 238 6.50 11.47 -9.34
N TYR A 239 6.00 11.01 -8.22
CA TYR A 239 6.43 11.44 -6.89
C TYR A 239 6.87 10.22 -6.08
N MET A 240 7.89 10.41 -5.24
CA MET A 240 8.47 9.38 -4.39
C MET A 240 8.37 9.83 -2.93
N THR A 241 7.95 8.93 -2.06
CA THR A 241 8.06 9.09 -0.61
C THR A 241 8.73 7.85 -0.01
N GLY A 242 9.89 8.05 0.60
CA GLY A 242 10.56 7.03 1.41
C GLY A 242 10.12 7.08 2.87
N ALA A 243 9.99 5.90 3.48
CA ALA A 243 9.84 5.67 4.90
C ALA A 243 10.95 4.73 5.36
N GLY A 244 12.20 5.19 5.27
CA GLY A 244 13.38 4.46 5.78
C GLY A 244 13.90 3.34 4.87
N HIS A 245 13.32 3.16 3.69
CA HIS A 245 13.79 2.19 2.70
C HIS A 245 15.08 2.67 2.00
N GLU A 246 15.80 1.80 1.28
CA GLU A 246 17.16 2.12 0.83
C GLU A 246 17.21 3.15 -0.32
N TYR A 247 17.09 2.69 -1.57
CA TYR A 247 17.15 3.53 -2.77
C TYR A 247 16.04 3.18 -3.76
N LEU A 248 15.59 4.18 -4.52
CA LEU A 248 14.92 3.99 -5.81
C LEU A 248 15.99 3.96 -6.89
N ILE A 249 15.91 3.04 -7.86
CA ILE A 249 16.80 3.09 -9.02
C ILE A 249 16.02 3.64 -10.22
N VAL A 250 16.62 4.58 -10.93
CA VAL A 250 16.08 5.14 -12.18
C VAL A 250 17.11 4.95 -13.28
N TYR A 251 16.81 4.08 -14.24
CA TYR A 251 17.54 3.98 -15.49
C TYR A 251 17.07 5.07 -16.45
N LYS A 252 18.00 5.95 -16.85
CA LYS A 252 17.78 7.03 -17.81
C LYS A 252 18.14 6.57 -19.21
N ALA A 253 17.15 6.43 -20.08
CA ALA A 253 17.35 5.96 -21.45
C ALA A 253 18.26 6.90 -22.25
N SER A 254 18.06 8.21 -22.11
CA SER A 254 18.85 9.25 -22.78
C SER A 254 20.34 9.20 -22.44
N LYS A 255 20.69 8.72 -21.24
CA LYS A 255 22.09 8.62 -20.76
C LYS A 255 22.65 7.21 -20.83
N LYS A 256 21.80 6.20 -21.04
CA LYS A 256 22.11 4.78 -20.91
C LYS A 256 22.77 4.46 -19.56
N LYS A 257 22.28 5.10 -18.48
CA LYS A 257 22.84 4.96 -17.13
C LYS A 257 21.75 4.85 -16.08
N ALA A 258 22.01 4.09 -15.02
CA ALA A 258 21.15 3.98 -13.85
C ALA A 258 21.65 4.85 -12.69
N PHE A 259 20.72 5.47 -11.98
CA PHE A 259 20.98 6.36 -10.87
C PHE A 259 20.21 5.88 -9.64
N LYS A 260 20.90 5.82 -8.49
CA LYS A 260 20.26 5.57 -7.19
C LYS A 260 19.80 6.89 -6.56
N ILE A 261 18.54 6.95 -6.18
CA ILE A 261 17.90 8.08 -5.51
C ILE A 261 17.58 7.63 -4.09
N LYS A 262 18.16 8.29 -3.09
CA LYS A 262 17.93 7.93 -1.68
C LYS A 262 16.46 8.18 -1.32
N SER A 263 15.78 7.17 -0.77
CA SER A 263 14.35 7.29 -0.46
C SER A 263 14.08 8.31 0.65
N GLY A 264 14.92 8.31 1.68
CA GLY A 264 14.78 9.16 2.86
C GLY A 264 13.69 8.68 3.83
N GLY A 265 13.23 9.61 4.66
CA GLY A 265 12.20 9.34 5.67
C GLY A 265 12.69 8.46 6.83
N VAL A 266 11.73 7.82 7.49
CA VAL A 266 11.96 6.97 8.66
C VAL A 266 10.97 5.80 8.63
N ALA A 267 11.41 4.61 9.04
CA ALA A 267 10.59 3.41 9.04
C ALA A 267 9.31 3.58 9.88
N LEU A 268 8.22 3.00 9.39
CA LEU A 268 6.97 2.90 10.13
C LEU A 268 7.24 2.11 11.41
N GLY A 269 6.60 2.51 12.52
CA GLY A 269 6.82 1.90 13.82
C GLY A 269 8.06 2.40 14.56
N MET A 270 8.89 3.27 13.98
CA MET A 270 10.10 3.76 14.64
C MET A 270 9.81 4.88 15.65
N THR A 271 9.13 5.94 15.22
CA THR A 271 8.73 7.08 16.08
C THR A 271 7.24 7.39 15.97
N LYS A 272 6.68 8.06 16.98
CA LYS A 272 5.24 8.35 17.09
C LYS A 272 4.73 9.27 15.99
N ASN A 273 5.50 10.29 15.64
CA ASN A 273 5.11 11.27 14.63
C ASN A 273 6.19 11.35 13.56
N ILE A 274 5.83 10.96 12.34
CA ILE A 274 6.70 10.97 11.17
C ILE A 274 6.24 11.97 10.10
N SER A 275 5.14 12.70 10.32
CA SER A 275 4.53 13.56 9.30
C SER A 275 5.44 14.70 8.85
N LYS A 276 6.30 15.20 9.73
CA LYS A 276 7.31 16.23 9.41
C LYS A 276 8.58 15.66 8.76
N ILE A 277 8.78 14.35 8.84
CA ILE A 277 9.98 13.65 8.37
C ILE A 277 9.76 13.12 6.96
N LEU A 278 8.58 12.58 6.70
CA LEU A 278 8.17 12.11 5.38
C LEU A 278 8.05 13.30 4.42
N LYS A 279 8.59 13.12 3.21
CA LYS A 279 8.54 14.12 2.15
C LYS A 279 8.20 13.44 0.84
N GLU A 280 7.18 13.96 0.18
CA GLU A 280 6.89 13.61 -1.20
C GLU A 280 7.79 14.44 -2.12
N THR A 281 8.63 13.76 -2.89
CA THR A 281 9.62 14.38 -3.77
C THR A 281 9.32 14.02 -5.21
N GLN A 282 9.18 15.00 -6.09
CA GLN A 282 8.97 14.74 -7.51
C GLN A 282 10.24 14.13 -8.13
N ILE A 283 10.06 13.04 -8.87
CA ILE A 283 11.11 12.40 -9.66
C ILE A 283 10.83 12.69 -11.14
N ALA A 284 11.79 13.30 -11.82
CA ALA A 284 11.68 13.51 -13.26
C ALA A 284 11.86 12.17 -13.98
N VAL A 285 10.89 11.78 -14.79
CA VAL A 285 10.92 10.61 -15.66
C VAL A 285 10.58 11.03 -17.08
N GLU A 286 11.33 10.51 -18.05
CA GLU A 286 11.14 10.74 -19.48
C GLU A 286 10.72 9.44 -20.14
N LYS A 287 10.16 9.54 -21.35
CA LYS A 287 9.82 8.36 -22.14
C LYS A 287 11.03 7.43 -22.26
N ASP A 288 10.77 6.14 -22.10
CA ASP A 288 11.73 5.03 -22.09
C ASP A 288 12.62 4.93 -20.84
N ASP A 289 12.45 5.82 -19.86
CA ASP A 289 13.05 5.61 -18.54
C ASP A 289 12.40 4.42 -17.81
N ILE A 290 13.21 3.76 -16.98
CA ILE A 290 12.77 2.62 -16.17
C ILE A 290 13.00 2.93 -14.70
N VAL A 291 11.96 2.81 -13.90
CA VAL A 291 11.98 3.00 -12.44
C VAL A 291 11.88 1.63 -11.78
N ILE A 292 12.77 1.37 -10.83
CA ILE A 292 12.95 0.05 -10.23
C ILE A 292 12.91 0.18 -8.71
N LEU A 293 12.03 -0.59 -8.09
CA LEU A 293 11.90 -0.73 -6.64
C LEU A 293 12.31 -2.15 -6.30
N TYR A 294 13.11 -2.33 -5.24
CA TYR A 294 13.61 -3.63 -4.81
C TYR A 294 13.73 -3.67 -3.29
N THR A 295 13.52 -4.84 -2.68
CA THR A 295 13.84 -5.04 -1.24
C THR A 295 15.29 -5.49 -1.06
N ASP A 296 15.81 -5.33 0.15
CA ASP A 296 17.18 -5.66 0.51
C ASP A 296 17.53 -7.13 0.31
N GLY A 297 16.55 -8.04 0.25
CA GLY A 297 16.78 -9.41 -0.21
C GLY A 297 17.49 -9.52 -1.57
N ILE A 298 17.43 -8.50 -2.44
CA ILE A 298 18.24 -8.45 -3.68
C ILE A 298 19.67 -8.00 -3.39
N THR A 299 19.88 -6.90 -2.66
CA THR A 299 21.21 -6.32 -2.46
C THR A 299 22.02 -7.10 -1.42
N GLU A 300 21.38 -7.72 -0.44
CA GLU A 300 21.97 -8.58 0.57
C GLU A 300 22.05 -10.06 0.16
N ALA A 301 21.54 -10.41 -1.02
CA ALA A 301 21.73 -11.74 -1.60
C ALA A 301 23.22 -12.10 -1.62
N ARG A 302 23.55 -13.31 -1.16
CA ARG A 302 24.93 -13.75 -0.96
C ARG A 302 25.40 -14.63 -2.12
N ASN A 303 26.67 -14.49 -2.47
CA ASN A 303 27.30 -15.30 -3.50
C ASN A 303 27.29 -16.79 -3.10
N GLY A 304 26.93 -17.67 -4.03
CA GLY A 304 26.95 -19.13 -3.83
C GLY A 304 28.34 -19.76 -3.72
N LYS A 305 29.40 -19.01 -4.05
CA LYS A 305 30.79 -19.50 -3.90
C LYS A 305 31.22 -19.40 -2.44
N LEU A 306 31.45 -20.57 -1.83
CA LEU A 306 31.88 -20.82 -0.43
C LEU A 306 33.09 -20.00 0.07
N GLU A 307 33.86 -19.37 -0.83
CA GLU A 307 35.11 -18.67 -0.47
C GLU A 307 34.94 -17.18 -0.13
N SER A 308 33.80 -16.56 -0.46
CA SER A 308 33.55 -15.15 -0.10
C SER A 308 32.08 -14.93 0.24
N ASP A 309 31.82 -14.50 1.48
CA ASP A 309 30.50 -14.11 1.98
C ASP A 309 30.07 -12.72 1.45
N MET A 310 30.21 -12.55 0.13
CA MET A 310 30.01 -11.29 -0.57
C MET A 310 28.54 -11.13 -0.94
N MET A 311 27.96 -9.99 -0.55
CA MET A 311 26.63 -9.57 -0.99
C MET A 311 26.65 -9.05 -2.44
N LEU A 312 25.53 -9.11 -3.14
CA LEU A 312 25.40 -8.54 -4.48
C LEU A 312 25.71 -7.03 -4.44
N GLY A 313 25.07 -6.33 -3.52
CA GLY A 313 25.21 -4.89 -3.34
C GLY A 313 24.54 -4.08 -4.45
N ILE A 314 24.24 -2.81 -4.13
CA ILE A 314 23.56 -1.89 -5.04
C ILE A 314 24.35 -1.57 -6.30
N ASP A 315 25.68 -1.52 -6.21
CA ASP A 315 26.50 -1.14 -7.36
C ASP A 315 26.53 -2.24 -8.44
N ARG A 316 26.55 -3.52 -8.07
CA ARG A 316 26.38 -4.62 -9.04
C ARG A 316 24.96 -4.70 -9.60
N LEU A 317 23.95 -4.41 -8.77
CA LEU A 317 22.58 -4.32 -9.27
C LEU A 317 22.46 -3.24 -10.36
N ILE A 318 23.11 -2.09 -10.17
CA ILE A 318 23.22 -1.03 -11.20
C ILE A 318 23.92 -1.54 -12.46
N GLU A 319 25.06 -2.25 -12.32
CA GLU A 319 25.78 -2.84 -13.46
C GLU A 319 24.89 -3.83 -14.26
N ILE A 320 24.13 -4.68 -13.56
CA ILE A 320 23.17 -5.62 -14.17
C ILE A 320 22.11 -4.85 -14.97
N ILE A 321 21.52 -3.81 -14.37
CA ILE A 321 20.49 -2.98 -15.01
C ILE A 321 21.04 -2.28 -16.26
N GLU A 322 22.24 -1.73 -16.19
CA GLU A 322 22.90 -1.05 -17.31
C GLU A 322 23.25 -2.04 -18.43
N ALA A 323 23.71 -3.25 -18.09
CA ALA A 323 24.06 -4.30 -19.04
C ALA A 323 22.85 -4.99 -19.71
N THR A 324 21.65 -4.88 -19.17
CA THR A 324 20.46 -5.54 -19.74
C THR A 324 20.23 -5.15 -21.21
N PRO A 325 20.18 -6.09 -22.17
CA PRO A 325 19.99 -5.75 -23.59
C PRO A 325 18.62 -5.14 -23.88
N THR A 326 17.56 -5.70 -23.29
CA THR A 326 16.17 -5.29 -23.53
C THR A 326 15.71 -4.29 -22.47
N LYS A 327 15.62 -3.01 -22.84
CA LYS A 327 15.16 -1.93 -21.95
C LYS A 327 13.63 -1.80 -21.93
N THR A 328 12.97 -2.85 -21.45
CA THR A 328 11.54 -2.86 -21.10
C THR A 328 11.39 -3.27 -19.64
N ALA A 329 10.21 -3.07 -19.03
CA ALA A 329 9.96 -3.53 -17.66
C ALA A 329 10.27 -5.03 -17.51
N GLN A 330 9.67 -5.88 -18.36
CA GLN A 330 9.92 -7.32 -18.36
C GLN A 330 11.38 -7.68 -18.66
N GLY A 331 12.03 -6.97 -19.57
CA GLY A 331 13.42 -7.22 -19.93
C GLY A 331 14.38 -6.97 -18.76
N ILE A 332 14.22 -5.84 -18.06
CA ILE A 332 14.98 -5.54 -16.84
C ILE A 332 14.66 -6.54 -15.74
N PHE A 333 13.37 -6.82 -15.51
CA PHE A 333 12.92 -7.76 -14.48
C PHE A 333 13.59 -9.13 -14.68
N ASN A 334 13.49 -9.71 -15.88
CA ASN A 334 14.07 -11.01 -16.21
C ASN A 334 15.58 -11.02 -16.08
N ASN A 335 16.27 -9.96 -16.51
CA ASN A 335 17.72 -9.92 -16.43
C ASN A 335 18.21 -9.85 -14.97
N ILE A 336 17.56 -9.03 -14.14
CA ILE A 336 17.88 -8.95 -12.70
C ILE A 336 17.67 -10.31 -12.05
N THR A 337 16.54 -10.99 -12.29
CA THR A 337 16.25 -12.27 -11.65
C THR A 337 17.19 -13.40 -12.11
N ILE A 338 17.56 -13.42 -13.39
CA ILE A 338 18.55 -14.37 -13.93
C ILE A 338 19.95 -14.13 -13.33
N GLU A 339 20.41 -12.88 -13.31
CA GLU A 339 21.74 -12.56 -12.76
C GLU A 339 21.80 -12.77 -11.25
N LEU A 340 20.73 -12.47 -10.52
CA LEU A 340 20.60 -12.76 -9.09
C LEU A 340 20.68 -14.28 -8.84
N SER A 341 19.97 -15.07 -9.65
CA SER A 341 20.02 -16.54 -9.61
C SER A 341 21.43 -17.08 -9.84
N ARG A 342 22.12 -16.58 -10.86
CA ARG A 342 23.52 -16.94 -11.17
C ARG A 342 24.47 -16.54 -10.03
N PHE A 343 24.26 -15.35 -9.46
CA PHE A 343 25.07 -14.83 -8.37
C PHE A 343 24.96 -15.69 -7.11
N MET A 344 23.74 -16.04 -6.72
CA MET A 344 23.49 -16.87 -5.55
C MET A 344 23.89 -18.34 -5.77
N GLY A 345 23.97 -18.80 -7.02
CA GLY A 345 24.37 -20.16 -7.35
C GLY A 345 23.23 -21.18 -7.17
N TYR A 346 23.46 -22.39 -7.66
CA TYR A 346 22.43 -23.43 -7.66
C TYR A 346 22.24 -24.05 -6.26
N GLY A 347 21.00 -24.23 -5.82
CA GLY A 347 20.68 -24.83 -4.52
C GLY A 347 21.02 -23.94 -3.30
N HIS A 348 21.25 -22.65 -3.50
CA HIS A 348 21.49 -21.72 -2.41
C HIS A 348 20.24 -21.55 -1.54
N ARG A 349 20.46 -21.28 -0.26
CA ARG A 349 19.38 -20.90 0.66
C ARG A 349 19.10 -19.42 0.51
N GLN A 350 17.85 -19.06 0.22
CA GLN A 350 17.37 -17.70 0.34
C GLN A 350 17.28 -17.33 1.82
N PHE A 351 17.93 -16.24 2.22
CA PHE A 351 17.98 -15.80 3.62
C PHE A 351 16.91 -14.77 3.97
N ASP A 352 16.44 -14.01 2.98
CA ASP A 352 15.44 -12.97 3.15
C ASP A 352 14.48 -12.90 1.96
N ASP A 353 13.32 -12.29 2.15
CA ASP A 353 12.32 -12.12 1.10
C ASP A 353 12.86 -11.24 -0.03
N ILE A 354 12.53 -11.59 -1.27
CA ILE A 354 12.98 -10.87 -2.47
C ILE A 354 11.77 -10.30 -3.17
N THR A 355 11.68 -8.98 -3.25
CA THR A 355 10.62 -8.28 -3.97
C THR A 355 11.21 -7.32 -4.99
N LEU A 356 10.66 -7.34 -6.20
CA LEU A 356 11.12 -6.52 -7.32
C LEU A 356 9.92 -5.94 -8.06
N ILE A 357 9.96 -4.64 -8.35
CA ILE A 357 9.06 -3.95 -9.27
C ILE A 357 9.90 -3.23 -10.31
N THR A 358 9.53 -3.38 -11.58
CA THR A 358 10.08 -2.62 -12.70
C THR A 358 8.95 -1.89 -13.40
N MET A 359 9.16 -0.61 -13.68
CA MET A 359 8.19 0.30 -14.28
C MET A 359 8.82 0.98 -15.49
N HIS A 360 8.33 0.71 -16.69
CA HIS A 360 8.81 1.34 -17.92
C HIS A 360 7.80 2.39 -18.39
N TYR A 361 8.22 3.66 -18.41
CA TYR A 361 7.37 4.75 -18.89
C TYR A 361 7.37 4.80 -20.42
N LYS A 362 6.27 4.35 -21.04
CA LYS A 362 6.13 4.26 -22.51
C LYS A 362 5.84 5.61 -23.19
N GLY A 363 5.48 6.63 -22.41
CA GLY A 363 4.92 7.89 -22.92
C GLY A 363 3.45 7.75 -23.34
N ASP A 364 2.93 8.78 -24.03
CA ASP A 364 1.55 8.78 -24.51
C ASP A 364 1.39 7.89 -25.74
N LYS A 365 0.95 6.65 -25.53
CA LYS A 365 0.31 5.86 -26.58
C LYS A 365 -1.06 5.40 -26.11
N VAL A 366 -2.05 5.73 -26.94
CA VAL A 366 -3.40 5.17 -26.95
C VAL A 366 -3.27 3.65 -27.05
N ILE A 367 -3.99 2.96 -26.17
CA ILE A 367 -4.15 1.51 -26.18
C ILE A 367 -4.87 1.14 -27.48
N GLU A 368 -4.16 0.54 -28.44
CA GLU A 368 -4.83 -0.44 -29.30
C GLU A 368 -5.20 -1.61 -28.39
N ASN A 369 -6.47 -2.00 -28.45
CA ASN A 369 -7.07 -3.07 -27.66
C ASN A 369 -6.38 -4.41 -27.96
N ASP A 370 -5.23 -4.64 -27.34
CA ASP A 370 -4.80 -5.98 -26.98
C ASP A 370 -5.07 -6.11 -25.49
N VAL A 371 -6.13 -6.85 -25.18
CA VAL A 371 -6.29 -7.49 -23.88
C VAL A 371 -5.05 -8.37 -23.71
N ALA A 372 -4.00 -7.82 -23.08
CA ALA A 372 -2.98 -8.68 -22.51
C ALA A 372 -3.70 -9.59 -21.51
N PRO A 373 -3.51 -10.91 -21.58
CA PRO A 373 -4.35 -11.87 -20.89
C PRO A 373 -4.25 -11.65 -19.37
N GLU A 374 -5.14 -12.30 -18.62
CA GLU A 374 -4.87 -12.63 -17.21
C GLU A 374 -3.37 -12.86 -16.99
N ILE A 375 -2.82 -12.34 -15.89
CA ILE A 375 -1.48 -12.77 -15.45
C ILE A 375 -1.56 -14.29 -15.38
N SER A 376 -1.05 -14.91 -16.43
CA SER A 376 -1.11 -16.33 -16.59
C SER A 376 -0.12 -16.86 -15.57
N THR A 377 -0.65 -17.53 -14.55
CA THR A 377 0.15 -18.33 -13.64
C THR A 377 0.91 -19.44 -14.38
N GLU A 378 0.58 -19.71 -15.66
CA GLU A 378 1.31 -20.60 -16.57
C GLU A 378 2.52 -19.94 -17.27
N PHE A 379 2.58 -18.60 -17.36
CA PHE A 379 3.77 -17.86 -17.87
C PHE A 379 4.70 -17.36 -16.77
N ILE A 380 4.32 -17.55 -15.51
CA ILE A 380 5.30 -17.81 -14.46
C ILE A 380 5.89 -19.16 -14.84
N THR A 381 6.96 -19.16 -15.63
CA THR A 381 7.84 -20.33 -15.64
C THR A 381 8.03 -20.69 -14.19
N GLU A 382 7.65 -21.90 -13.80
CA GLU A 382 8.23 -22.55 -12.64
C GLU A 382 9.66 -22.07 -12.57
N TRP A 383 9.96 -21.30 -11.53
CA TRP A 383 11.29 -20.77 -11.35
C TRP A 383 12.17 -22.01 -11.25
N ASN A 384 12.77 -22.40 -12.37
CA ASN A 384 13.44 -23.67 -12.53
C ASN A 384 14.84 -23.50 -11.89
N TRP A 385 14.83 -23.35 -10.57
CA TRP A 385 15.95 -23.59 -9.67
C TRP A 385 16.15 -25.09 -9.68
N GLY A 386 16.58 -25.64 -10.81
CA GLY A 386 16.14 -26.97 -11.20
C GLY A 386 16.32 -28.06 -10.13
N GLY A 387 15.40 -29.01 -10.21
CA GLY A 387 15.19 -30.06 -9.23
C GLY A 387 13.70 -30.22 -9.04
#